data_AF-A0A5S9M2C7-F1
#
_entry.id   AF-A0A5S9M2C7-F1
#
_cell.length_a   1.000
_cell.length_b   1.000
_cell.length_c   1.000
_cell.angle_alpha   90.00
_cell.angle_beta   90.00
_cell.angle_gamma   90.00
#
_symmetry.space_group_name_H-M   'P 1'
#
loop_
_entity.id
_entity.type
_entity.pdbx_description
1 polymer ?
#
loop_
_entity_poly.entity_id
_entity_poly.type
_entity_poly.pdbx_seq_one_letter_code
_entity_poly.pdbx_strand_id
1 'polypeptide(L)'
;MKTSLGKLHKLSYKGILSEEDDKWKVDWKPNLIFPQMEKGDTIKVKSDPAVRGNIVDRKGRTLAETTGGNALGIIPRQARNRRRKRTQYQKNQPSF
;
A
#
# COMPACT_ATOMS: atom_id res chain seq x y z
N MET A 1 -5.01 5.34 -16.82
CA MET A 1 -4.55 5.30 -15.40
C MET A 1 -3.13 4.74 -15.33
N LYS A 2 -2.38 4.95 -14.24
CA LYS A 2 -1.09 4.28 -13.99
C LYS A 2 -1.29 3.20 -12.93
N THR A 3 -0.64 2.06 -13.11
CA THR A 3 -0.63 0.93 -12.18
C THR A 3 0.81 0.55 -11.86
N SER A 4 1.02 -0.40 -10.94
CA SER A 4 2.34 -0.96 -10.65
C SER A 4 2.98 -1.66 -11.86
N LEU A 5 2.18 -2.02 -12.88
CA LEU A 5 2.62 -2.65 -14.13
C LEU A 5 2.74 -1.64 -15.29
N GLY A 6 2.71 -0.34 -14.99
CA GLY A 6 2.88 0.73 -15.97
C GLY A 6 1.58 1.46 -16.33
N LYS A 7 1.55 2.09 -17.50
CA LYS A 7 0.41 2.89 -17.95
C LYS A 7 -0.61 2.00 -18.64
N LEU A 8 -1.86 2.07 -18.17
CA LEU A 8 -2.96 1.38 -18.81
C LEU A 8 -3.54 2.30 -19.90
N HIS A 9 -3.68 1.74 -21.11
CA HIS A 9 -4.17 2.44 -22.30
C HIS A 9 -5.67 2.80 -22.19
N LYS A 10 -6.23 3.44 -23.22
CA LYS A 10 -7.57 4.05 -23.17
C LYS A 10 -8.64 3.03 -22.77
N LEU A 11 -9.29 3.26 -21.63
CA LEU A 11 -10.46 2.52 -21.16
C LEU A 11 -11.73 3.32 -21.45
N SER A 12 -12.80 2.64 -21.86
CA SER A 12 -14.10 3.24 -22.14
C SER A 12 -15.11 2.81 -21.09
N TYR A 13 -15.59 3.76 -20.29
CA TYR A 13 -16.57 3.50 -19.22
C TYR A 13 -17.98 3.91 -19.65
N LYS A 14 -18.98 3.23 -19.10
CA LYS A 14 -20.40 3.55 -19.25
C LYS A 14 -21.11 3.32 -17.93
N GLY A 15 -22.04 4.20 -17.57
CA GLY A 15 -22.80 4.14 -16.33
C GLY A 15 -24.11 4.92 -16.46
N ILE A 16 -24.96 4.77 -15.46
CA ILE A 16 -26.25 5.44 -15.37
C ILE A 16 -26.20 6.40 -14.18
N LEU A 17 -26.81 7.58 -14.32
CA LEU A 17 -27.05 8.50 -13.22
C LEU A 17 -28.52 8.40 -12.83
N SER A 18 -28.80 8.32 -11.54
CA SER A 18 -30.14 8.37 -10.97
C SER A 18 -30.29 9.60 -10.09
N GLU A 19 -31.47 10.21 -10.11
CA GLU A 19 -31.83 11.27 -9.19
C GLU A 19 -32.53 10.68 -7.97
N GLU A 20 -31.97 10.94 -6.80
CA GLU A 20 -32.53 10.51 -5.51
C GLU A 20 -32.39 11.67 -4.51
N ASP A 21 -33.48 12.06 -3.86
CA ASP A 21 -33.52 13.16 -2.87
C ASP A 21 -33.01 14.50 -3.43
N ASP A 22 -33.45 14.88 -4.63
CA ASP A 22 -33.00 16.07 -5.36
C ASP A 22 -31.47 16.11 -5.60
N LYS A 23 -30.81 14.93 -5.62
CA LYS A 23 -29.38 14.79 -5.85
C LYS A 23 -29.09 13.72 -6.89
N TRP A 24 -28.22 14.08 -7.83
CA TRP A 24 -27.67 13.13 -8.80
C TRP A 24 -26.68 12.18 -8.13
N LYS A 25 -26.96 10.88 -8.25
CA LYS A 25 -26.10 9.79 -7.77
C LYS A 25 -25.69 8.91 -8.94
N VAL A 26 -24.59 8.20 -8.77
CA VAL A 26 -24.10 7.22 -9.75
C VAL A 26 -24.67 5.86 -9.39
N ASP A 27 -25.34 5.21 -10.35
CA ASP A 27 -25.68 3.78 -10.24
C ASP A 27 -24.38 2.97 -10.32
N TRP A 28 -23.82 2.69 -9.15
CA TRP A 28 -22.50 2.11 -9.03
C TRP A 28 -22.50 0.63 -9.40
N LYS A 29 -21.68 0.27 -10.39
CA LYS A 29 -21.55 -1.10 -10.91
C LYS A 29 -20.08 -1.49 -11.05
N PRO A 30 -19.73 -2.80 -11.02
CA PRO A 30 -18.35 -3.27 -11.14
C PRO A 30 -17.63 -2.79 -12.40
N ASN A 31 -18.37 -2.58 -13.49
CA ASN A 31 -17.84 -2.05 -14.75
C ASN A 31 -17.23 -0.64 -14.63
N LEU A 32 -17.52 0.09 -13.54
CA LEU A 32 -16.90 1.38 -13.22
C LEU A 32 -15.51 1.22 -12.58
N ILE A 33 -15.12 0.01 -12.17
CA ILE A 33 -13.74 -0.34 -11.77
C ILE A 33 -12.92 -0.62 -13.04
N PHE A 34 -13.31 -1.65 -13.80
CA PHE A 34 -12.80 -1.92 -15.15
C PHE A 34 -13.97 -2.17 -16.11
N PRO A 35 -13.97 -1.62 -17.34
CA PRO A 35 -15.14 -1.61 -18.23
C PRO A 35 -15.82 -2.94 -18.51
N GLN A 36 -15.07 -4.04 -18.45
CA GLN A 36 -15.53 -5.39 -18.80
C GLN A 36 -15.93 -6.21 -17.57
N MET A 37 -15.95 -5.62 -16.37
CA MET A 37 -16.27 -6.35 -15.14
C MET A 37 -17.76 -6.46 -14.90
N GLU A 38 -18.17 -7.64 -14.46
CA GLU A 38 -19.51 -7.97 -14.00
C GLU A 38 -19.52 -8.35 -12.51
N LYS A 39 -20.73 -8.55 -11.96
CA LYS A 39 -20.88 -8.91 -10.56
C LYS A 39 -20.32 -10.32 -10.31
N GLY A 40 -19.39 -10.43 -9.37
CA GLY A 40 -18.74 -11.70 -9.01
C GLY A 40 -17.35 -11.86 -9.62
N ASP A 41 -16.97 -10.99 -10.55
CA ASP A 41 -15.63 -11.00 -11.12
C ASP A 41 -14.56 -10.64 -10.10
N THR A 42 -13.39 -11.23 -10.28
CA THR A 42 -12.23 -10.99 -9.42
C THR A 42 -11.04 -10.51 -10.25
N ILE A 43 -10.22 -9.66 -9.65
CA ILE A 43 -9.00 -9.16 -10.26
C ILE A 43 -7.82 -9.90 -9.62
N LYS A 44 -6.95 -10.49 -10.44
CA LYS A 44 -5.69 -11.10 -10.00
C LYS A 44 -4.54 -10.29 -10.56
N VAL A 45 -3.64 -9.82 -9.70
CA VAL A 45 -2.41 -9.15 -10.10
C VAL A 45 -1.24 -10.04 -9.72
N LYS A 46 -0.39 -10.34 -10.71
CA LYS A 46 0.91 -10.97 -10.48
C LYS A 46 1.99 -9.97 -10.88
N SER A 47 2.99 -9.81 -10.03
CA SER A 47 4.14 -8.95 -10.28
C SER A 47 5.41 -9.76 -10.09
N ASP A 48 6.35 -9.61 -11.02
CA ASP A 48 7.70 -10.14 -10.90
C ASP A 48 8.67 -8.97 -10.67
N PRO A 49 9.18 -8.76 -9.44
CA PRO A 49 10.04 -7.63 -9.14
C PRO A 49 11.38 -7.71 -9.89
N ALA A 50 11.68 -6.70 -10.70
CA ALA A 50 12.99 -6.57 -11.33
C ALA A 50 14.05 -6.13 -10.31
N VAL A 51 15.24 -6.76 -10.36
CA VAL A 51 16.40 -6.33 -9.58
C VAL A 51 17.02 -5.10 -10.25
N ARG A 52 17.23 -4.04 -9.47
CA ARG A 52 17.96 -2.85 -9.94
C ARG A 52 19.41 -3.23 -10.25
N GLY A 53 19.91 -2.81 -11.40
CA GLY A 53 21.33 -2.97 -11.76
C GLY A 53 22.28 -2.19 -10.84
N ASN A 54 23.48 -2.74 -10.65
CA ASN A 54 24.55 -2.07 -9.93
C ASN A 54 25.16 -0.93 -10.77
N ILE A 55 25.65 0.11 -10.11
CA ILE A 55 26.44 1.18 -10.72
C ILE A 55 27.89 0.94 -10.32
N VAL A 56 28.79 0.83 -11.31
CA VAL A 56 30.23 0.63 -11.12
C VAL A 56 31.03 1.80 -11.70
N ASP A 57 32.21 2.06 -11.14
CA ASP A 57 33.17 3.01 -11.69
C ASP A 57 33.90 2.44 -12.93
N ARG A 58 34.77 3.25 -13.55
CA ARG A 58 35.58 2.83 -14.73
C ARG A 58 36.51 1.63 -14.46
N LYS A 59 36.80 1.34 -13.19
CA LYS A 59 37.67 0.24 -12.75
C LYS A 59 36.86 -0.97 -12.26
N GLY A 60 35.54 -0.95 -12.42
CA GLY A 60 34.64 -2.03 -11.99
C GLY A 60 34.33 -2.04 -10.50
N ARG A 61 34.68 -1.00 -9.74
CA ARG A 61 34.35 -0.90 -8.31
C ARG A 61 32.92 -0.44 -8.14
N THR A 62 32.16 -1.11 -7.28
CA THR A 62 30.77 -0.74 -7.03
C THR A 62 30.64 0.62 -6.35
N LEU A 63 29.82 1.48 -6.94
CA LEU A 63 29.42 2.77 -6.38
C LEU A 63 28.00 2.73 -5.78
N ALA A 64 27.12 1.90 -6.35
CA ALA A 64 25.79 1.64 -5.79
C ALA A 64 25.33 0.22 -6.14
N GLU A 65 24.97 -0.55 -5.13
CA GLU A 65 24.39 -1.88 -5.24
C GLU A 65 23.27 -2.06 -4.23
N THR A 66 22.51 -3.13 -4.38
CA THR A 66 21.50 -3.51 -3.39
C THR A 66 22.18 -4.24 -2.23
N THR A 67 22.13 -3.67 -1.03
CA THR A 67 22.67 -4.28 0.19
C THR A 67 21.57 -4.50 1.23
N GLY A 68 21.79 -5.45 2.13
CA GLY A 68 20.90 -5.68 3.27
C GLY A 68 21.04 -4.57 4.33
N GLY A 69 19.94 -4.23 5.00
CA GLY A 69 19.91 -3.26 6.09
C GLY A 69 18.95 -3.70 7.20
N ASN A 70 19.20 -3.25 8.42
CA ASN A 70 18.31 -3.50 9.56
C ASN A 70 17.19 -2.47 9.59
N ALA A 71 15.94 -2.92 9.61
CA ALA A 71 14.77 -2.08 9.79
C ALA A 71 14.12 -2.34 11.16
N LEU A 72 13.86 -1.28 11.92
CA LEU A 72 13.08 -1.35 13.17
C LEU A 72 11.62 -1.02 12.88
N GLY A 73 10.71 -1.84 13.42
CA GLY A 73 9.27 -1.67 13.24
C GLY A 73 8.49 -2.01 14.51
N ILE A 74 7.21 -1.61 14.53
CA ILE A 74 6.31 -1.87 15.66
C ILE A 74 5.20 -2.80 15.17
N ILE A 75 4.93 -3.86 15.94
CA ILE A 75 3.75 -4.70 15.73
C ILE A 75 2.58 -4.07 16.52
N PRO A 76 1.56 -3.48 15.86
CA PRO A 76 0.55 -2.67 16.55
C PRO A 76 -0.18 -3.44 17.67
N ARG A 77 -0.45 -4.73 17.45
CA ARG A 77 -1.08 -5.62 18.43
C ARG A 77 -0.28 -5.74 19.74
N GLN A 78 1.04 -5.79 19.65
CA GLN A 78 1.93 -5.96 20.81
C GLN A 78 2.24 -4.65 21.52
N ALA A 79 2.19 -3.52 20.81
CA ALA A 79 2.43 -2.19 21.37
C ALA A 79 1.30 -1.70 22.30
N ARG A 80 0.06 -2.15 22.06
CA ARG A 80 -1.13 -1.75 22.83
C ARG A 80 -1.05 -2.11 24.32
N ASN A 81 -0.40 -3.22 24.66
CA ASN A 81 -0.35 -3.73 26.03
C ASN A 81 0.70 -3.04 26.93
N ARG A 82 1.55 -2.16 26.39
CA ARG A 82 2.58 -1.46 27.20
C ARG A 82 2.06 -0.23 27.95
N ARG A 83 0.83 0.24 27.70
CA ARG A 83 0.23 1.37 28.45
C ARG A 83 -0.20 1.01 29.89
N ARG A 84 -0.21 -0.27 30.29
CA ARG A 84 -0.64 -0.68 31.64
C ARG A 84 0.47 -0.85 32.69
N LYS A 85 1.76 -0.75 32.33
CA LYS A 85 2.89 -0.98 33.26
C LYS A 85 3.74 0.25 33.57
N ARG A 86 3.19 1.48 33.49
CA ARG A 86 3.93 2.69 33.93
C ARG A 86 3.54 3.20 35.33
N THR A 87 2.39 2.78 35.86
CA THR A 87 1.90 3.29 37.15
C THR A 87 2.44 2.55 38.39
N GLN A 88 3.14 1.41 38.21
CA GLN A 88 3.66 0.63 39.34
C GLN A 88 5.16 0.85 39.61
N TYR A 89 5.94 1.33 38.63
CA TYR A 89 7.39 1.50 38.77
C TYR A 89 7.83 2.85 39.36
N GLN A 90 6.95 3.83 39.50
CA GLN A 90 7.28 5.13 40.13
C GLN A 90 7.15 5.12 41.66
N LYS A 91 6.61 4.06 42.28
CA LYS A 91 6.44 4.00 43.75
C LYS A 91 7.66 3.47 44.50
N ASN A 92 8.62 2.84 43.79
CA ASN A 92 9.76 2.14 44.40
C ASN A 92 11.11 2.54 43.78
N GLN A 93 11.39 3.83 43.60
CA GLN A 93 12.76 4.31 43.43
C GLN A 93 13.14 5.14 44.66
N PRO A 94 14.18 4.76 45.43
CA PRO A 94 14.69 5.61 46.49
C PRO A 94 15.27 6.89 45.89
N SER A 95 14.94 8.01 46.52
CA SER A 95 15.59 9.30 46.29
C SER A 95 17.09 9.18 46.55
N PHE A 96 17.89 9.44 45.51
CA PHE A 96 19.25 9.93 45.68
C PHE A 96 19.22 11.43 45.95
#